data_AF-A0A4Z2BI54-F1
#
_entry.id   AF-A0A4Z2BI54-F1
#
_cell.length_a   1.000
_cell.length_b   1.000
_cell.length_c   1.000
_cell.angle_alpha   90.00
_cell.angle_beta   90.00
_cell.angle_gamma   90.00
#
_symmetry.space_group_name_H-M   'P 1'
#
loop_
_entity.id
_entity.type
_entity.pdbx_description
1 polymer ?
#
loop_
_entity_poly.entity_id
_entity_poly.type
_entity_poly.pdbx_seq_one_letter_code
_entity_poly.pdbx_strand_id
1 'polypeptide(L)'
;MTTAANWGANGASLEDCHSNIFSLAELTGIKWRCYCFCSGGEYGPVISAPAQDDPVLRSFMRCVQANLLCVWRRKVKPEAKELWIFWWGEEPNLADVIHHELKMAEEGLWECGLSYECRTLLFKAIHNLLE
;
A
#
# COMPACT_ATOMS: atom_id res chain seq x y z
N MET A 1 -56.33 -13.68 -2.45
CA MET A 1 -55.68 -13.33 -3.73
C MET A 1 -54.40 -12.58 -3.41
N THR A 2 -53.27 -13.17 -3.76
CA THR A 2 -51.90 -12.72 -3.47
C THR A 2 -51.53 -11.53 -4.36
N THR A 3 -51.17 -10.39 -3.77
CA THR A 3 -50.59 -9.24 -4.49
C THR A 3 -49.13 -9.54 -4.80
N ALA A 4 -48.83 -9.86 -6.06
CA ALA A 4 -47.47 -9.99 -6.55
C ALA A 4 -46.77 -8.63 -6.49
N ALA A 5 -45.65 -8.55 -5.76
CA ALA A 5 -44.77 -7.39 -5.81
C ALA A 5 -44.15 -7.32 -7.23
N ASN A 6 -44.50 -6.27 -7.97
CA ASN A 6 -44.00 -6.04 -9.31
C ASN A 6 -42.61 -5.38 -9.20
N TRP A 7 -41.54 -6.19 -9.20
CA TRP A 7 -40.15 -5.71 -9.28
C TRP A 7 -39.78 -5.32 -10.73
N GLY A 8 -40.65 -4.55 -11.38
CA GLY A 8 -40.40 -4.05 -12.72
C GLY A 8 -39.34 -2.97 -12.66
N ALA A 9 -38.19 -3.21 -13.30
CA ALA A 9 -37.23 -2.15 -13.61
C ALA A 9 -38.01 -1.00 -14.27
N ASN A 10 -37.92 0.19 -13.68
CA ASN A 10 -38.73 1.37 -13.94
C ASN A 10 -38.45 2.04 -15.31
N GLY A 11 -37.92 1.31 -16.29
CA GLY A 11 -37.65 1.78 -17.64
C GLY A 11 -36.68 2.97 -17.74
N ALA A 12 -36.01 3.35 -16.64
CA ALA A 12 -35.07 4.44 -16.59
C ALA A 12 -33.72 3.99 -17.14
N SER A 13 -33.27 4.59 -18.25
CA SER A 13 -31.91 4.42 -18.73
C SER A 13 -30.92 5.12 -17.79
N LEU A 14 -29.85 4.43 -17.43
CA LEU A 14 -28.75 4.95 -16.59
C LEU A 14 -27.57 5.45 -17.44
N GLU A 15 -27.71 5.47 -18.75
CA GLU A 15 -26.63 5.77 -19.70
C GLU A 15 -26.13 7.22 -19.59
N ASP A 16 -27.02 8.15 -19.21
CA ASP A 16 -26.70 9.57 -18.97
C ASP A 16 -26.60 9.93 -17.48
N CYS A 17 -26.54 8.92 -16.60
CA CYS A 17 -26.35 9.14 -15.17
C CYS A 17 -24.86 9.32 -14.86
N HIS A 18 -24.43 10.57 -14.77
CA HIS A 18 -23.06 10.88 -14.35
C HIS A 18 -22.88 10.62 -12.85
N SER A 19 -21.78 9.95 -12.51
CA SER A 19 -21.32 9.77 -11.13
C SER A 19 -19.99 10.48 -10.92
N ASN A 20 -19.61 10.71 -9.66
CA ASN A 20 -18.30 11.25 -9.31
C ASN A 20 -17.21 10.16 -9.26
N ILE A 21 -17.46 9.00 -9.87
CA ILE A 21 -16.52 7.87 -9.92
C ILE A 21 -15.79 7.93 -11.27
N PHE A 22 -14.47 8.10 -11.20
CA PHE A 22 -13.60 8.10 -12.37
C PHE A 22 -12.80 6.79 -12.39
N SER A 23 -12.85 6.07 -13.52
CA SER A 23 -11.99 4.90 -13.75
C SER A 23 -10.61 5.38 -14.18
N LEU A 24 -9.64 5.34 -13.27
CA LEU A 24 -8.29 5.85 -13.50
C LEU A 24 -7.32 4.79 -14.00
N ALA A 25 -7.43 3.56 -13.51
CA ALA A 25 -6.54 2.46 -13.87
C ALA A 25 -7.16 1.10 -13.52
N GLU A 26 -6.73 0.07 -14.24
CA GLU A 26 -6.96 -1.31 -13.85
C GLU A 26 -5.85 -1.72 -12.86
N LEU A 27 -6.25 -2.17 -11.66
CA LEU A 27 -5.32 -2.54 -10.59
C LEU A 27 -4.80 -3.98 -10.72
N THR A 28 -5.04 -4.63 -11.85
CA THR A 28 -4.59 -6.00 -12.11
C THR A 28 -3.07 -6.04 -12.25
N GLY A 29 -2.45 -7.08 -11.70
CA GLY A 29 -1.00 -7.27 -11.77
C GLY A 29 -0.17 -6.36 -10.86
N ILE A 30 -0.77 -5.67 -9.88
CA ILE A 30 -0.02 -4.97 -8.84
C ILE A 30 0.79 -5.99 -8.03
N LYS A 31 2.08 -5.69 -7.86
CA LYS A 31 3.02 -6.42 -7.02
C LYS A 31 3.32 -5.59 -5.79
N TRP A 32 3.61 -6.26 -4.69
CA TRP A 32 4.01 -5.59 -3.48
C TRP A 32 5.14 -6.32 -2.78
N ARG A 33 5.94 -5.56 -2.04
CA ARG A 33 7.00 -6.08 -1.18
C ARG A 33 7.02 -5.31 0.13
N CYS A 34 7.13 -6.07 1.21
CA CYS A 34 7.24 -5.58 2.57
C CYS A 34 8.68 -5.74 3.04
N TYR A 35 9.23 -4.65 3.55
CA TYR A 35 10.54 -4.59 4.16
C TYR A 35 10.38 -4.30 5.65
N CYS A 36 11.02 -5.11 6.48
CA CYS A 36 11.01 -4.94 7.93
C CYS A 36 12.41 -4.56 8.43
N PHE A 37 12.44 -3.69 9.42
CA PHE A 37 13.67 -3.48 10.19
C PHE A 37 13.78 -4.55 11.28
N CYS A 38 14.66 -5.53 11.08
CA CYS A 38 15.00 -6.50 12.12
C CYS A 38 16.01 -5.85 13.07
N SER A 39 15.54 -5.26 14.16
CA SER A 39 16.42 -4.86 15.26
C SER A 39 17.06 -6.14 15.82
N GLY A 40 18.33 -6.38 15.47
CA GLY A 40 19.15 -7.38 16.16
C GLY A 40 19.11 -7.08 17.65
N GLY A 41 19.02 -8.12 18.48
CA GLY A 41 18.89 -8.00 19.92
C GLY A 41 19.85 -6.96 20.53
N GLU A 42 19.36 -6.33 21.60
CA GLU A 42 20.05 -5.47 22.57
C GLU A 42 19.79 -3.97 22.53
N TYR A 43 19.30 -3.38 21.43
CA TYR A 43 18.81 -2.00 21.46
C TYR A 43 17.51 -1.90 20.68
N GLY A 44 16.39 -1.92 21.40
CA GLY A 44 15.10 -1.49 20.83
C GLY A 44 15.23 -0.06 20.30
N PRO A 45 14.37 0.36 19.35
CA PRO A 45 14.49 1.69 18.76
C PRO A 45 14.38 2.72 19.87
N VAL A 46 15.50 3.38 20.17
CA VAL A 46 15.53 4.52 21.08
C VAL A 46 14.46 5.47 20.56
N ILE A 47 13.46 5.75 21.39
CA ILE A 47 12.25 6.53 21.08
C ILE A 47 12.60 7.99 20.66
N SER A 48 13.89 8.32 20.55
CA SER A 48 14.45 9.65 20.40
C SER A 48 15.53 9.77 19.32
N ALA A 49 15.83 8.73 18.53
CA ALA A 49 16.79 8.91 17.43
C ALA A 49 16.15 9.86 16.38
N PRO A 50 16.83 10.94 15.96
CA PRO A 50 16.30 11.88 14.97
C PRO A 50 15.88 11.10 13.72
N ALA A 51 14.80 11.52 13.04
CA ALA A 51 14.22 10.83 11.88
C ALA A 51 15.23 10.50 10.75
N GLN A 52 16.40 11.14 10.77
CA GLN A 52 17.54 10.87 9.89
C GLN A 52 18.21 9.51 10.15
N ASP A 53 18.12 8.95 11.37
CA ASP A 53 18.73 7.67 11.74
C ASP A 53 17.77 6.48 11.65
N ASP A 54 16.51 6.69 11.30
CA ASP A 54 15.57 5.59 11.09
C ASP A 54 15.68 5.05 9.65
N PRO A 55 16.15 3.80 9.45
CA PRO A 55 16.33 3.23 8.13
C PRO A 55 15.02 3.08 7.35
N VAL A 56 13.87 2.91 8.04
CA VAL A 56 12.55 2.84 7.41
C VAL A 56 12.14 4.20 6.88
N LEU A 57 12.24 5.25 7.69
CA LEU A 57 11.86 6.61 7.27
C LEU A 57 12.78 7.16 6.19
N ARG A 58 14.09 6.89 6.28
CA ARG A 58 15.06 7.24 5.24
C ARG A 58 14.73 6.58 3.91
N SER A 59 14.44 5.28 3.92
CA SER A 59 14.06 4.53 2.71
C SER A 59 12.72 5.03 2.16
N PHE A 60 11.74 5.32 3.03
CA PHE A 60 10.46 5.90 2.63
C PHE A 60 10.64 7.25 1.92
N MET A 61 11.42 8.18 2.47
CA MET A 61 11.67 9.48 1.82
C MET A 61 12.31 9.30 0.44
N ARG A 62 13.26 8.36 0.29
CA ARG A 62 13.87 8.06 -1.01
C ARG A 62 12.87 7.44 -1.99
N CYS A 63 12.00 6.55 -1.53
CA CYS A 63 10.94 5.96 -2.35
C CYS A 63 10.00 7.04 -2.90
N VAL A 64 9.58 7.99 -2.06
CA VAL A 64 8.74 9.12 -2.47
C VAL A 64 9.45 9.99 -3.51
N GLN A 65 10.73 10.31 -3.30
CA GLN A 65 11.54 11.06 -4.28
C GLN A 65 11.71 10.32 -5.62
N ALA A 66 11.74 8.99 -5.60
CA ALA A 66 11.79 8.14 -6.79
C ALA A 66 10.40 7.89 -7.40
N ASN A 67 9.35 8.57 -6.92
CA ASN A 67 7.97 8.44 -7.38
C ASN A 67 7.43 7.00 -7.27
N LEU A 68 7.86 6.26 -6.25
CA LEU A 68 7.40 4.90 -5.96
C LEU A 68 6.19 4.94 -5.04
N LEU A 69 5.19 4.11 -5.35
CA LEU A 69 4.05 3.88 -4.46
C LEU A 69 4.52 3.18 -3.19
N CYS A 70 4.68 3.94 -2.11
CA CYS A 70 5.20 3.41 -0.86
C CYS A 70 4.42 3.93 0.36
N VAL A 71 4.45 3.15 1.42
CA VAL A 71 3.87 3.51 2.71
C VAL A 71 4.65 2.82 3.81
N TRP A 72 4.88 3.52 4.91
CA TRP A 72 5.46 2.92 6.11
C TRP A 72 4.39 2.80 7.21
N ARG A 73 4.57 1.82 8.08
CA ARG A 73 3.73 1.65 9.27
C ARG A 73 4.57 1.21 10.46
N ARG A 74 4.08 1.52 11.67
CA ARG A 74 4.61 0.97 12.92
C ARG A 74 3.60 -0.03 13.48
N LYS A 75 4.00 -1.30 13.60
CA LYS A 75 3.23 -2.31 14.33
C LYS A 75 3.46 -2.14 15.82
N VAL A 76 2.40 -2.29 16.61
CA VAL A 76 2.46 -2.20 18.07
C VAL A 76 3.01 -3.50 18.67
N LYS A 77 2.76 -4.65 18.04
CA LYS A 77 3.24 -5.98 18.47
C LYS A 77 3.46 -6.92 17.26
N PRO A 78 4.66 -7.51 17.10
CA PRO A 78 5.92 -7.05 17.68
C PRO A 78 6.18 -5.59 17.29
N GLU A 79 6.87 -4.84 18.14
CA GLU A 79 7.19 -3.44 17.86
C GLU A 79 8.19 -3.36 16.71
N ALA A 80 7.67 -3.22 15.50
CA ALA A 80 8.44 -3.23 14.27
C ALA A 80 7.94 -2.14 13.33
N LYS A 81 8.88 -1.51 12.64
CA LYS A 81 8.58 -0.60 11.54
C LYS A 81 8.71 -1.37 10.24
N GLU A 82 7.72 -1.20 9.37
CA GLU A 82 7.62 -1.89 8.10
C GLU A 82 7.44 -0.85 6.99
N LEU A 83 8.13 -1.06 5.88
CA LEU A 83 8.01 -0.30 4.65
C LEU A 83 7.38 -1.18 3.58
N TRP A 84 6.27 -0.73 3.03
CA TRP A 84 5.55 -1.40 1.96
C TRP A 84 5.74 -0.63 0.67
N ILE A 85 6.02 -1.36 -0.40
CA ILE A 85 6.23 -0.81 -1.73
C ILE A 85 5.34 -1.55 -2.69
N PHE A 86 4.67 -0.80 -3.54
CA PHE A 86 3.74 -1.29 -4.56
C PHE A 86 4.25 -0.83 -5.92
N TRP A 87 4.08 -1.69 -6.92
CA TRP A 87 4.38 -1.32 -8.30
C TRP A 87 3.55 -2.18 -9.26
N TRP A 88 3.46 -1.73 -10.50
CA TRP A 88 2.86 -2.49 -11.59
C TRP A 88 3.94 -2.69 -12.68
N GLY A 89 3.85 -3.81 -13.41
CA GLY A 89 4.80 -4.09 -14.50
C GLY A 89 6.17 -4.59 -14.02
N GLU A 90 7.23 -3.89 -14.45
CA GLU A 90 8.63 -4.22 -14.15
C GLU A 90 9.01 -3.82 -12.71
N GLU A 91 9.94 -4.57 -12.11
CA GLU A 91 10.42 -4.25 -10.76
C GLU A 91 11.25 -2.96 -10.77
N PRO A 92 10.91 -1.96 -9.93
CA PRO A 92 11.71 -0.74 -9.83
C PRO A 92 13.08 -1.04 -9.22
N ASN A 93 14.07 -0.18 -9.46
CA ASN A 93 15.37 -0.33 -8.80
C ASN A 93 15.27 0.00 -7.30
N LEU A 94 15.10 -1.04 -6.49
CA LEU A 94 14.99 -0.94 -5.03
C LEU A 94 16.35 -0.97 -4.33
N ALA A 95 17.44 -1.37 -5.01
CA ALA A 95 18.74 -1.57 -4.38
C ALA A 95 19.36 -0.26 -3.85
N ASP A 96 19.15 0.85 -4.57
CA ASP A 96 19.70 2.17 -4.20
C ASP A 96 18.79 2.94 -3.22
N VAL A 97 17.51 2.56 -3.19
CA VAL A 97 16.46 3.25 -2.44
C VAL A 97 16.33 2.69 -1.02
N ILE A 98 16.42 1.36 -0.89
CA ILE A 98 16.20 0.65 0.37
C ILE A 98 17.50 0.55 1.17
N HIS A 99 17.43 0.94 2.44
CA HIS A 99 18.56 0.83 3.35
C HIS A 99 18.98 -0.63 3.54
N HIS A 100 20.29 -0.90 3.55
CA HIS A 100 20.85 -2.26 3.66
C HIS A 100 20.45 -3.02 4.94
N GLU A 101 20.01 -2.31 5.97
CA GLU A 101 19.52 -2.90 7.22
C GLU A 101 18.06 -3.40 7.15
N LEU A 102 17.32 -2.98 6.12
CA LEU A 102 15.96 -3.45 5.88
C LEU A 102 16.00 -4.79 5.17
N LYS A 103 15.27 -5.76 5.71
CA LYS A 103 15.15 -7.09 5.12
C LYS A 103 13.78 -7.24 4.50
N MET A 104 13.72 -7.83 3.31
CA MET A 104 12.46 -8.25 2.72
C MET A 104 11.84 -9.31 3.62
N ALA A 105 10.64 -9.03 4.12
CA ALA A 105 9.89 -9.91 5.01
C ALA A 105 8.83 -10.70 4.24
N GLU A 106 8.13 -10.03 3.33
CA GLU A 106 7.04 -10.62 2.54
C GLU A 106 6.99 -9.98 1.15
N GLU A 107 6.53 -10.73 0.16
CA GLU A 107 6.17 -10.23 -1.16
C GLU A 107 4.90 -10.92 -1.66
N GLY A 108 4.21 -10.29 -2.60
CA GLY A 108 3.00 -10.87 -3.15
C GLY A 108 2.44 -10.13 -4.37
N LEU A 109 1.40 -10.75 -4.93
CA LEU A 109 0.68 -10.27 -6.10
C LEU A 109 -0.78 -9.98 -5.74
N TRP A 110 -1.34 -8.95 -6.36
CA TRP A 110 -2.75 -8.57 -6.21
C TRP A 110 -3.70 -9.72 -6.65
N GLU A 111 -3.31 -10.46 -7.69
CA GLU A 111 -4.10 -11.56 -8.29
C GLU A 111 -4.32 -12.76 -7.36
N CYS A 112 -3.50 -12.93 -6.32
CA CYS A 112 -3.68 -14.02 -5.35
C CYS A 112 -4.73 -13.70 -4.26
N GLY A 113 -5.39 -12.54 -4.36
CA GLY A 113 -6.36 -12.06 -3.37
C GLY A 113 -5.65 -11.30 -2.24
N LEU A 114 -6.05 -10.05 -2.04
CA LEU A 114 -5.44 -9.21 -1.02
C LEU A 114 -6.20 -9.21 0.29
N SER A 115 -5.45 -9.35 1.37
CA SER A 115 -5.93 -9.05 2.70
C SER A 115 -6.49 -7.63 2.75
N TYR A 116 -7.50 -7.41 3.60
CA TYR A 116 -8.04 -6.07 3.84
C TYR A 116 -6.95 -5.07 4.26
N GLU A 117 -5.96 -5.55 5.01
CA GLU A 117 -4.80 -4.78 5.45
C GLU A 117 -3.94 -4.30 4.27
N CYS A 118 -3.59 -5.18 3.33
CA CYS A 118 -2.79 -4.80 2.17
C CYS A 118 -3.54 -3.81 1.25
N ARG A 119 -4.85 -3.98 1.08
CA ARG A 119 -5.70 -3.01 0.36
C ARG A 119 -5.66 -1.63 1.01
N THR A 120 -5.79 -1.57 2.33
CA THR A 120 -5.75 -0.30 3.08
C THR A 120 -4.40 0.39 2.94
N LEU A 121 -3.31 -0.38 2.93
CA LEU A 121 -1.97 0.15 2.72
C LEU A 121 -1.75 0.66 1.29
N LEU A 122 -2.26 -0.03 0.27
CA LEU A 122 -2.18 0.47 -1.11
C LEU A 122 -2.86 1.83 -1.24
N PHE A 123 -4.08 1.99 -0.71
CA PHE A 123 -4.77 3.28 -0.75
C PHE A 123 -3.99 4.39 -0.05
N LYS A 124 -3.33 4.09 1.07
CA LYS A 124 -2.45 5.04 1.74
C LYS A 124 -1.22 5.38 0.88
N ALA A 125 -0.61 4.41 0.22
CA ALA A 125 0.53 4.63 -0.67
C ALA A 125 0.15 5.50 -1.88
N ILE A 126 -1.04 5.27 -2.46
CA ILE A 126 -1.58 6.09 -3.54
C ILE A 126 -1.81 7.52 -3.07
N HIS A 127 -2.42 7.68 -1.89
CA HIS A 127 -2.66 9.01 -1.32
C HIS A 127 -1.35 9.77 -1.05
N ASN A 128 -0.35 9.10 -0.48
CA ASN A 128 0.98 9.69 -0.23
C ASN A 128 1.69 10.17 -1.52
N LEU A 129 1.36 9.60 -2.68
CA LEU A 129 1.94 9.99 -3.96
C LEU A 129 1.16 11.12 -4.65
N LEU A 130 -0.14 11.24 -4.35
CA LEU A 130 -1.05 12.19 -5.00
C LEU A 130 -1.19 13.51 -4.22
N GLU A 131 -0.84 13.54 -2.94
CA GLU A 131 -0.68 14.77 -2.15
C GLU A 131 0.70 15.41 -2.32
#